data_AF-A0A401UMY1-F1
#
_entry.id   AF-A0A401UMY1-F1
#
_cell.length_a   1.000
_cell.length_b   1.000
_cell.length_c   1.000
_cell.angle_alpha   90.00
_cell.angle_beta   90.00
_cell.angle_gamma   90.00
#
_symmetry.space_group_name_H-M   'P 1'
#
loop_
_entity.id
_entity.type
_entity.pdbx_description
1 polymer ?
#
loop_
_entity_poly.entity_id
_entity_poly.type
_entity_poly.pdbx_seq_one_letter_code
_entity_poly.pdbx_strand_id
1 'polypeptide(L)'
;MTMKKVLTVLLVASLIFSLAACSKVAPKVAPKASKTEAKVLVVNKEAKEIKMLCEVNGKYFKEATRHGIVFAKGSNGEKSVLRGLADEKEFHQALLDIGAKPGNNLKAADMKATADKGVAVDGDKLNAVVTWEGQDKEIPFADIIKASVEKPMDLRFGGNLESAKKNNTGCVLCLDSCATGITSDAAYPTGTTQNKVVKFYGDEDVLPEDGKVVTVTFRLAK
;
A
#
# COMPACT_ATOMS: atom_id res chain seq x y z
N MET A 1 -32.58 -60.68 -20.10
CA MET A 1 -31.19 -61.18 -20.15
C MET A 1 -30.46 -60.59 -18.94
N THR A 2 -30.62 -61.22 -17.77
CA THR A 2 -29.59 -62.04 -17.08
C THR A 2 -28.32 -61.23 -16.75
N MET A 3 -28.02 -60.77 -15.52
CA MET A 3 -27.95 -61.39 -14.17
C MET A 3 -26.48 -61.48 -13.73
N LYS A 4 -26.25 -61.29 -12.42
CA LYS A 4 -25.21 -61.85 -11.51
C LYS A 4 -24.48 -60.77 -10.69
N LYS A 5 -24.35 -60.81 -9.35
CA LYS A 5 -24.67 -61.79 -8.28
C LYS A 5 -24.83 -61.00 -6.94
N VAL A 6 -25.89 -61.22 -6.14
CA VAL A 6 -26.03 -62.16 -5.00
C VAL A 6 -25.01 -61.96 -3.86
N LEU A 7 -25.45 -61.49 -2.67
CA LEU A 7 -25.54 -62.32 -1.45
C LEU A 7 -26.33 -61.60 -0.34
N THR A 8 -27.31 -62.32 0.19
CA THR A 8 -28.25 -62.01 1.29
C THR A 8 -27.61 -62.35 2.65
N VAL A 9 -28.34 -62.06 3.75
CA VAL A 9 -28.30 -62.67 5.10
C VAL A 9 -27.59 -61.76 6.16
N LEU A 10 -28.08 -61.44 7.37
CA LEU A 10 -29.17 -61.90 8.24
C LEU A 10 -29.60 -60.75 9.19
N LEU A 11 -30.86 -60.77 9.60
CA LEU A 11 -31.48 -59.92 10.63
C LEU A 11 -31.09 -60.42 12.03
N VAL A 12 -30.63 -59.54 12.94
CA VAL A 12 -30.79 -59.75 14.40
C VAL A 12 -31.16 -58.42 15.04
N ALA A 13 -32.39 -58.37 15.55
CA ALA A 13 -32.85 -57.35 16.47
C ALA A 13 -32.43 -57.72 17.89
N SER A 14 -31.89 -56.75 18.63
CA SER A 14 -31.90 -56.77 20.09
C SER A 14 -32.28 -55.38 20.60
N LEU A 15 -33.53 -55.27 21.09
CA LEU A 15 -33.94 -54.20 21.98
C LEU A 15 -33.26 -54.40 23.34
N ILE A 16 -32.63 -53.35 23.85
CA ILE A 16 -32.52 -53.14 25.30
C ILE A 16 -32.96 -51.71 25.57
N PHE A 17 -34.07 -51.60 26.30
CA PHE A 17 -34.55 -50.37 26.94
C PHE A 17 -33.68 -50.08 28.17
N SER A 18 -33.19 -48.86 28.28
CA SER A 18 -32.96 -48.21 29.58
C SER A 18 -33.27 -46.72 29.47
N LEU A 19 -34.29 -46.32 30.24
CA LEU A 19 -34.62 -44.94 30.55
C LEU A 19 -33.45 -44.30 31.29
N ALA A 20 -33.08 -43.05 30.95
CA ALA A 20 -33.14 -41.90 31.85
C ALA A 20 -32.30 -40.70 31.31
N ALA A 21 -32.86 -39.52 31.55
CA ALA A 21 -32.21 -38.21 31.65
C ALA A 21 -31.91 -37.41 30.35
N CYS A 22 -32.58 -36.26 30.31
CA CYS A 22 -32.50 -35.15 29.37
C CYS A 22 -31.07 -34.67 29.05
N SER A 23 -30.81 -34.40 27.76
CA SER A 23 -30.57 -33.04 27.25
C SER A 23 -30.30 -33.08 25.75
N LYS A 24 -31.03 -32.25 25.00
CA LYS A 24 -30.82 -32.04 23.56
C LYS A 24 -29.40 -31.50 23.34
N VAL A 25 -28.52 -32.30 22.74
CA VAL A 25 -27.22 -31.83 22.25
C VAL A 25 -27.45 -31.16 20.90
N ALA A 26 -27.34 -29.84 20.87
CA ALA A 26 -27.24 -29.07 19.64
C ALA A 26 -25.92 -29.40 18.93
N PRO A 27 -25.86 -29.40 17.59
CA PRO A 27 -24.63 -29.66 16.86
C PRO A 27 -23.61 -28.57 17.19
N LYS A 28 -22.41 -29.02 17.57
CA LYS A 28 -21.25 -28.20 17.91
C LYS A 28 -20.86 -27.38 16.67
N VAL A 29 -21.22 -26.10 16.66
CA VAL A 29 -20.76 -25.14 15.64
C VAL A 29 -19.24 -25.06 15.74
N ALA A 30 -18.54 -25.47 14.68
CA ALA A 30 -17.11 -25.27 14.56
C ALA A 30 -16.80 -23.77 14.75
N PRO A 31 -15.77 -23.39 15.53
CA PRO A 31 -15.41 -21.99 15.65
C PRO A 31 -15.09 -21.45 14.26
N LYS A 32 -15.82 -20.42 13.83
CA LYS A 32 -15.45 -19.62 12.66
C LYS A 32 -14.00 -19.19 12.88
N ALA A 33 -13.11 -19.60 11.97
CA ALA A 33 -11.77 -19.05 11.90
C ALA A 33 -11.91 -17.52 11.90
N SER A 34 -11.42 -16.89 12.97
CA SER A 34 -11.28 -15.45 13.04
C SER A 34 -10.39 -15.04 11.88
N LYS A 35 -10.96 -14.32 10.90
CA LYS A 35 -10.14 -13.62 9.91
C LYS A 35 -9.37 -12.57 10.69
N THR A 36 -8.11 -12.84 11.01
CA THR A 36 -7.20 -11.82 11.50
C THR A 36 -7.16 -10.74 10.41
N GLU A 37 -7.73 -9.57 10.69
CA GLU A 37 -7.65 -8.43 9.77
C GLU A 37 -6.16 -8.17 9.49
N ALA A 38 -5.77 -8.23 8.21
CA ALA A 38 -4.40 -7.96 7.84
C ALA A 38 -4.08 -6.50 8.20
N LYS A 39 -3.00 -6.28 8.96
CA LYS A 39 -2.56 -4.92 9.30
C LYS A 39 -2.18 -4.18 8.02
N VAL A 40 -2.79 -3.02 7.81
CA VAL A 40 -2.55 -2.15 6.64
C VAL A 40 -1.15 -1.51 6.64
N LEU A 41 -0.50 -1.48 7.80
CA LEU A 41 0.87 -1.01 7.98
C LEU A 41 1.61 -1.95 8.94
N VAL A 42 2.78 -2.44 8.54
CA VAL A 42 3.65 -3.31 9.35
C VAL A 42 5.05 -2.75 9.36
N VAL A 43 5.63 -2.61 10.55
CA VAL A 43 6.98 -2.07 10.76
C VAL A 43 7.91 -3.18 11.24
N ASN A 44 9.02 -3.38 10.54
CA ASN A 44 10.12 -4.23 10.96
C ASN A 44 11.36 -3.38 11.23
N LYS A 45 11.62 -3.09 12.51
CA LYS A 45 12.71 -2.21 12.94
C LYS A 45 14.09 -2.82 12.67
N GLU A 46 14.22 -4.15 12.83
CA GLU A 46 15.47 -4.87 12.61
C GLU A 46 15.87 -4.86 11.14
N ALA A 47 14.92 -5.15 10.24
CA ALA A 47 15.14 -5.11 8.80
C ALA A 47 15.10 -3.69 8.22
N LYS A 48 14.79 -2.68 9.03
CA LYS A 48 14.53 -1.29 8.63
C LYS A 48 13.54 -1.17 7.47
N GLU A 49 12.43 -1.88 7.61
CA GLU A 49 11.42 -2.08 6.57
C GLU A 49 10.02 -1.70 7.05
N ILE A 50 9.22 -1.11 6.15
CA ILE A 50 7.82 -0.79 6.36
C ILE A 50 7.03 -1.39 5.21
N LYS A 51 6.02 -2.20 5.50
CA LYS A 51 5.06 -2.70 4.50
C LYS A 51 3.74 -1.97 4.67
N MET A 52 3.24 -1.41 3.58
CA MET A 52 1.99 -0.66 3.54
C MET A 52 1.07 -1.23 2.45
N LEU A 53 -0.16 -1.59 2.82
CA LEU A 53 -1.17 -1.96 1.85
C LEU A 53 -1.68 -0.72 1.12
N CYS A 54 -1.80 -0.83 -0.20
CA CYS A 54 -2.35 0.21 -1.07
C CYS A 54 -3.31 -0.44 -2.08
N GLU A 55 -4.18 0.36 -2.67
CA GLU A 55 -5.10 -0.05 -3.73
C GLU A 55 -4.74 0.69 -5.02
N VAL A 56 -4.65 -0.03 -6.14
CA VAL A 56 -4.40 0.57 -7.46
C VAL A 56 -5.55 1.47 -7.86
N ASN A 57 -5.22 2.67 -8.36
CA ASN A 57 -6.19 3.61 -8.93
C ASN A 57 -5.93 3.79 -10.43
N GLY A 58 -6.63 2.98 -11.23
CA GLY A 58 -6.48 2.91 -12.68
C GLY A 58 -6.84 4.19 -13.42
N LYS A 59 -7.53 5.15 -12.76
CA LYS A 59 -7.73 6.51 -13.29
C LYS A 59 -6.40 7.14 -13.74
N TYR A 60 -5.34 6.92 -12.96
CA TYR A 60 -4.03 7.53 -13.21
C TYR A 60 -3.16 6.77 -14.22
N PHE A 61 -3.70 5.75 -14.87
CA PHE A 61 -3.10 5.21 -16.09
C PHE A 61 -3.26 6.17 -17.28
N LYS A 62 -4.29 7.03 -17.25
CA LYS A 62 -4.64 7.96 -18.34
C LYS A 62 -4.59 9.42 -17.92
N GLU A 63 -4.80 9.72 -16.64
CA GLU A 63 -4.67 11.06 -16.09
C GLU A 63 -3.30 11.28 -15.46
N ALA A 64 -2.75 12.49 -15.64
CA ALA A 64 -1.49 12.84 -14.99
C ALA A 64 -1.72 13.16 -13.51
N THR A 65 -0.81 12.71 -12.65
CA THR A 65 -0.78 13.10 -11.24
C THR A 65 0.65 13.34 -10.76
N ARG A 66 0.79 14.03 -9.64
CA ARG A 66 2.03 14.11 -8.87
C ARG A 66 2.05 13.19 -7.66
N HIS A 67 0.96 12.50 -7.40
CA HIS A 67 0.74 11.73 -6.19
C HIS A 67 0.98 10.25 -6.48
N GLY A 68 2.05 9.70 -5.92
CA GLY A 68 2.34 8.27 -6.04
C GLY A 68 1.49 7.47 -5.07
N ILE A 69 1.54 7.84 -3.78
CA ILE A 69 0.70 7.23 -2.74
C ILE A 69 0.04 8.31 -1.89
N VAL A 70 -1.28 8.24 -1.74
CA VAL A 70 -2.05 9.08 -0.83
C VAL A 70 -2.98 8.22 0.01
N PHE A 71 -3.00 8.44 1.33
CA PHE A 71 -3.96 7.80 2.23
C PHE A 71 -5.38 8.01 1.71
N ALA A 72 -6.12 6.92 1.53
CA ALA A 72 -7.44 6.91 0.89
C ALA A 72 -8.45 7.84 1.57
N LYS A 73 -8.32 8.07 2.89
CA LYS A 73 -9.21 8.97 3.66
C LYS A 73 -8.69 10.42 3.77
N GLY A 74 -7.55 10.73 3.17
CA GLY A 74 -7.04 12.10 3.06
C GLY A 74 -7.79 12.90 2.01
N SER A 75 -7.70 14.24 2.07
CA SER A 75 -8.40 15.14 1.12
C SER A 75 -7.95 15.00 -0.34
N ASN A 76 -6.79 14.36 -0.57
CA ASN A 76 -6.29 14.01 -1.89
C ASN A 76 -6.34 12.49 -2.16
N GLY A 77 -7.06 11.69 -1.36
CA GLY A 77 -7.06 10.21 -1.45
C GLY A 77 -7.32 9.70 -2.87
N GLU A 78 -8.25 10.31 -3.58
CA GLU A 78 -8.61 9.96 -4.96
C GLU A 78 -7.70 10.55 -6.05
N LYS A 79 -6.56 11.15 -5.66
CA LYS A 79 -5.67 11.88 -6.58
C LYS A 79 -4.36 11.16 -6.91
N SER A 80 -4.21 9.90 -6.48
CA SER A 80 -2.93 9.18 -6.53
C SER A 80 -2.97 7.90 -7.32
N VAL A 81 -1.80 7.47 -7.84
CA VAL A 81 -1.63 6.19 -8.54
C VAL A 81 -2.00 5.02 -7.62
N LEU A 82 -1.59 5.08 -6.35
CA LEU A 82 -1.96 4.11 -5.33
C LEU A 82 -2.66 4.78 -4.14
N ARG A 83 -3.87 4.33 -3.82
CA ARG A 83 -4.60 4.75 -2.62
C ARG A 83 -4.04 3.97 -1.43
N GLY A 84 -3.26 4.64 -0.58
CA GLY A 84 -2.71 4.04 0.64
C GLY A 84 -3.80 3.70 1.66
N LEU A 85 -3.71 2.54 2.30
CA LEU A 85 -4.71 2.09 3.29
C LEU A 85 -4.35 2.43 4.74
N ALA A 86 -3.17 3.03 4.98
CA ALA A 86 -2.73 3.54 6.27
C ALA A 86 -2.59 5.07 6.27
N ASP A 87 -2.76 5.70 7.43
CA ASP A 87 -2.66 7.15 7.61
C ASP A 87 -1.21 7.62 7.40
N GLU A 88 -1.03 8.77 6.74
CA GLU A 88 0.29 9.33 6.46
C GLU A 88 1.08 9.65 7.73
N LYS A 89 0.40 9.92 8.84
CA LYS A 89 1.00 10.18 10.16
C LYS A 89 1.57 8.90 10.75
N GLU A 90 0.87 7.78 10.60
CA GLU A 90 1.35 6.46 11.02
C GLU A 90 2.56 6.05 10.18
N PHE A 91 2.51 6.29 8.87
CA PHE A 91 3.63 6.04 7.97
C PHE A 91 4.86 6.90 8.32
N HIS A 92 4.66 8.19 8.63
CA HIS A 92 5.73 9.05 9.11
C HIS A 92 6.37 8.51 10.40
N GLN A 93 5.55 8.09 11.38
CA GLN A 93 6.07 7.50 12.61
C GLN A 93 6.80 6.18 12.32
N ALA A 94 6.31 5.36 11.40
CA ALA A 94 6.98 4.13 10.99
C ALA A 94 8.38 4.39 10.40
N LEU A 95 8.56 5.47 9.64
CA LEU A 95 9.87 5.89 9.13
C LEU A 95 10.83 6.27 10.26
N LEU A 96 10.36 7.02 11.26
CA LEU A 96 11.16 7.31 12.46
C LEU A 96 11.51 6.03 13.22
N ASP A 97 10.57 5.10 13.34
CA ASP A 97 10.72 3.84 14.06
C ASP A 97 11.77 2.91 13.45
N ILE A 98 11.99 2.97 12.13
CA ILE A 98 13.10 2.26 11.45
C ILE A 98 14.41 3.05 11.43
N GLY A 99 14.44 4.22 12.09
CA GLY A 99 15.62 5.07 12.26
C GLY A 99 15.91 6.01 11.09
N ALA A 100 14.94 6.24 10.19
CA ALA A 100 15.10 7.21 9.10
C ALA A 100 15.08 8.65 9.63
N LYS A 101 15.90 9.52 9.02
CA LYS A 101 15.99 10.94 9.37
C LYS A 101 15.28 11.81 8.33
N PRO A 102 14.35 12.67 8.77
CA PRO A 102 13.64 13.56 7.86
C PRO A 102 14.54 14.71 7.39
N GLY A 103 14.35 15.16 6.15
CA GLY A 103 15.02 16.35 5.62
C GLY A 103 14.48 17.66 6.18
N ASN A 104 13.15 17.81 6.25
CA ASN A 104 12.44 19.01 6.73
C ASN A 104 12.90 20.33 6.08
N ASN A 105 13.41 20.28 4.85
CA ASN A 105 14.01 21.43 4.18
C ASN A 105 13.01 22.27 3.39
N LEU A 106 11.95 21.66 2.87
CA LEU A 106 10.97 22.33 2.00
C LEU A 106 9.94 23.15 2.78
N LYS A 107 9.59 24.31 2.21
CA LYS A 107 8.58 25.24 2.71
C LYS A 107 7.47 25.40 1.67
N ALA A 108 6.31 25.86 2.12
CA ALA A 108 5.17 26.11 1.23
C ALA A 108 5.49 27.11 0.09
N ALA A 109 6.42 28.05 0.30
CA ALA A 109 6.86 28.99 -0.71
C ALA A 109 7.62 28.31 -1.88
N ASP A 110 8.35 27.23 -1.59
CA ASP A 110 9.15 26.52 -2.60
C ASP A 110 8.26 25.83 -3.65
N MET A 111 7.00 25.54 -3.30
CA MET A 111 6.00 25.01 -4.23
C MET A 111 5.58 26.00 -5.32
N LYS A 112 5.98 27.28 -5.19
CA LYS A 112 5.76 28.34 -6.20
C LYS A 112 7.00 28.60 -7.06
N ALA A 113 8.05 27.80 -6.91
CA ALA A 113 9.27 27.93 -7.70
C ALA A 113 8.97 27.77 -9.20
N THR A 114 9.72 28.52 -10.02
CA THR A 114 9.83 28.25 -11.46
C THR A 114 10.68 26.99 -11.68
N ALA A 115 10.58 26.39 -12.86
CA ALA A 115 11.26 25.13 -13.18
C ALA A 115 12.79 25.16 -12.96
N ASP A 116 13.43 26.31 -13.14
CA ASP A 116 14.87 26.55 -12.97
C ASP A 116 15.30 26.85 -11.53
N LYS A 117 14.35 27.05 -10.61
CA LYS A 117 14.59 27.46 -9.22
C LYS A 117 14.00 26.49 -8.20
N GLY A 118 13.59 25.31 -8.65
CA GLY A 118 13.04 24.28 -7.78
C GLY A 118 14.06 23.80 -6.74
N VAL A 119 13.55 23.44 -5.56
CA VAL A 119 14.35 22.87 -4.47
C VAL A 119 14.04 21.39 -4.36
N ALA A 120 15.08 20.55 -4.27
CA ALA A 120 14.90 19.12 -4.06
C ALA A 120 14.60 18.83 -2.58
N VAL A 121 13.77 17.82 -2.32
CA VAL A 121 13.55 17.33 -0.95
C VAL A 121 14.83 16.68 -0.41
N ASP A 122 15.18 16.97 0.84
CA ASP A 122 16.29 16.32 1.54
C ASP A 122 15.80 15.15 2.41
N GLY A 123 16.74 14.51 3.10
CA GLY A 123 16.49 13.45 4.08
C GLY A 123 17.11 12.12 3.66
N ASP A 124 16.91 11.11 4.51
CA ASP A 124 17.42 9.79 4.22
C ASP A 124 16.77 9.21 2.96
N LYS A 125 17.59 8.52 2.17
CA LYS A 125 17.16 7.85 0.95
C LYS A 125 16.41 6.57 1.29
N LEU A 126 15.35 6.31 0.53
CA LEU A 126 14.52 5.12 0.66
C LEU A 126 14.52 4.33 -0.65
N ASN A 127 14.47 3.01 -0.53
CA ASN A 127 14.10 2.13 -1.63
C ASN A 127 12.64 1.72 -1.43
N ALA A 128 11.84 1.77 -2.48
CA ALA A 128 10.46 1.32 -2.46
C ALA A 128 10.25 0.26 -3.55
N VAL A 129 9.52 -0.79 -3.20
CA VAL A 129 9.12 -1.87 -4.12
C VAL A 129 7.66 -2.22 -3.93
N VAL A 130 7.05 -2.83 -4.94
CA VAL A 130 5.64 -3.21 -4.99
C VAL A 130 5.53 -4.71 -5.22
N THR A 131 4.60 -5.33 -4.50
CA THR A 131 4.23 -6.74 -4.64
C THR A 131 2.72 -6.91 -4.54
N TRP A 132 2.16 -7.99 -5.11
CA TRP A 132 0.78 -8.42 -4.87
C TRP A 132 0.68 -9.94 -4.84
N GLU A 133 -0.49 -10.45 -4.41
CA GLU A 133 -0.75 -11.88 -4.37
C GLU A 133 -0.61 -12.52 -5.76
N GLY A 134 0.14 -13.63 -5.84
CA GLY A 134 0.43 -14.32 -7.10
C GLY A 134 1.64 -13.78 -7.85
N GLN A 135 2.41 -12.86 -7.26
CA GLN A 135 3.63 -12.32 -7.83
C GLN A 135 4.87 -12.85 -7.12
N ASP A 136 5.85 -13.33 -7.89
CA ASP A 136 7.06 -13.97 -7.35
C ASP A 136 8.21 -12.99 -7.06
N LYS A 137 8.14 -11.77 -7.61
CA LYS A 137 9.25 -10.80 -7.57
C LYS A 137 8.78 -9.42 -7.15
N GLU A 138 9.62 -8.76 -6.37
CA GLU A 138 9.46 -7.34 -6.06
C GLU A 138 9.69 -6.49 -7.32
N ILE A 139 8.80 -5.54 -7.58
CA ILE A 139 8.96 -4.55 -8.64
C ILE A 139 9.41 -3.22 -8.02
N PRO A 140 10.51 -2.59 -8.47
CA PRO A 140 10.85 -1.24 -8.05
C PRO A 140 9.68 -0.27 -8.21
N PHE A 141 9.44 0.60 -7.24
CA PHE A 141 8.34 1.56 -7.32
C PHE A 141 8.49 2.51 -8.53
N ALA A 142 9.72 2.80 -8.95
CA ALA A 142 9.97 3.57 -10.17
C ALA A 142 9.37 2.91 -11.42
N ASP A 143 9.36 1.58 -11.48
CA ASP A 143 8.93 0.82 -12.66
C ASP A 143 7.40 0.75 -12.78
N ILE A 144 6.65 1.11 -11.72
CA ILE A 144 5.18 1.23 -11.80
C ILE A 144 4.73 2.64 -12.22
N ILE A 145 5.66 3.55 -12.49
CA ILE A 145 5.39 4.96 -12.83
C ILE A 145 5.95 5.28 -14.22
N LYS A 146 5.08 5.76 -15.13
CA LYS A 146 5.53 6.37 -16.39
C LYS A 146 5.70 7.88 -16.19
N ALA A 147 6.85 8.42 -16.61
CA ALA A 147 7.13 9.85 -16.60
C ALA A 147 7.34 10.37 -18.02
N SER A 148 6.81 11.55 -18.35
CA SER A 148 7.07 12.17 -19.67
C SER A 148 8.51 12.63 -19.87
N VAL A 149 9.26 12.76 -18.77
CA VAL A 149 10.71 13.02 -18.73
C VAL A 149 11.28 12.10 -17.66
N GLU A 150 11.94 11.04 -18.07
CA GLU A 150 12.46 10.03 -17.16
C GLU A 150 13.72 10.49 -16.42
N LYS A 151 13.76 10.18 -15.13
CA LYS A 151 14.94 10.33 -14.27
C LYS A 151 14.98 9.14 -13.31
N PRO A 152 16.17 8.70 -12.88
CA PRO A 152 16.27 7.73 -11.81
C PRO A 152 15.60 8.27 -10.54
N MET A 153 14.62 7.54 -10.02
CA MET A 153 13.89 7.94 -8.81
C MET A 153 14.86 8.10 -7.62
N ASP A 154 14.78 9.24 -6.94
CA ASP A 154 15.52 9.52 -5.71
C ASP A 154 14.55 9.77 -4.56
N LEU A 155 13.93 8.70 -4.06
CA LEU A 155 12.95 8.78 -3.00
C LEU A 155 13.60 9.17 -1.66
N ARG A 156 13.16 10.30 -1.08
CA ARG A 156 13.65 10.80 0.21
C ARG A 156 12.56 10.91 1.26
N PHE A 157 12.95 10.73 2.52
CA PHE A 157 12.12 11.05 3.66
C PHE A 157 12.11 12.56 3.94
N GLY A 158 11.14 13.28 3.37
CA GLY A 158 11.00 14.72 3.54
C GLY A 158 10.54 15.15 4.94
N GLY A 159 9.69 14.35 5.60
CA GLY A 159 9.28 14.59 6.99
C GLY A 159 8.26 15.70 7.22
N ASN A 160 7.61 16.21 6.16
CA ASN A 160 6.74 17.41 6.15
C ASN A 160 5.40 17.25 6.92
N LEU A 161 5.42 16.59 8.08
CA LEU A 161 4.26 16.17 8.86
C LEU A 161 3.36 17.33 9.30
N GLU A 162 3.94 18.46 9.70
CA GLU A 162 3.15 19.61 10.15
C GLU A 162 2.31 20.21 9.01
N SER A 163 2.89 20.28 7.80
CA SER A 163 2.17 20.65 6.59
C SER A 163 1.12 19.60 6.19
N ALA A 164 1.46 18.31 6.32
CA ALA A 164 0.53 17.20 6.05
C ALA A 164 -0.70 17.25 6.96
N LYS A 165 -0.49 17.42 8.28
CA LYS A 165 -1.55 17.58 9.30
C LYS A 165 -2.44 18.79 9.02
N LYS A 166 -1.82 19.96 8.78
CA LYS A 166 -2.56 21.21 8.54
C LYS A 166 -3.52 21.11 7.36
N ASN A 167 -3.09 20.44 6.29
CA ASN A 167 -3.84 20.36 5.04
C ASN A 167 -4.66 19.06 4.90
N ASN A 168 -4.50 18.12 5.84
CA ASN A 168 -5.12 16.79 5.85
C ASN A 168 -5.09 16.10 4.47
N THR A 169 -3.96 16.18 3.77
CA THR A 169 -3.87 15.73 2.36
C THR A 169 -3.84 14.22 2.22
N GLY A 170 -3.26 13.52 3.20
CA GLY A 170 -2.96 12.09 3.11
C GLY A 170 -1.67 11.76 2.33
N CYS A 171 -0.89 12.74 1.87
CA CYS A 171 0.23 12.47 0.95
C CYS A 171 1.35 11.65 1.61
N VAL A 172 1.49 10.38 1.24
CA VAL A 172 2.55 9.48 1.69
C VAL A 172 3.79 9.62 0.79
N LEU A 173 3.59 9.54 -0.53
CA LEU A 173 4.65 9.66 -1.54
C LEU A 173 4.21 10.60 -2.66
N CYS A 174 4.98 11.67 -2.88
CA CYS A 174 4.86 12.53 -4.06
C CYS A 174 5.94 12.16 -5.11
N LEU A 175 5.57 12.18 -6.39
CA LEU A 175 6.44 11.89 -7.54
C LEU A 175 7.33 13.08 -7.93
N ASP A 176 7.15 14.21 -7.27
CA ASP A 176 8.07 15.34 -7.24
C ASP A 176 8.22 15.88 -5.83
N SER A 177 9.31 16.61 -5.59
CA SER A 177 9.62 17.27 -4.33
C SER A 177 8.45 18.12 -3.86
N CYS A 178 8.00 17.88 -2.62
CA CYS A 178 6.77 18.44 -2.09
C CYS A 178 6.90 18.86 -0.63
N ALA A 179 6.52 20.10 -0.32
CA ALA A 179 6.47 20.63 1.05
C ALA A 179 5.30 20.07 1.90
N THR A 180 4.66 18.97 1.49
CA THR A 180 3.51 18.36 2.19
C THR A 180 3.59 16.83 2.22
N GLY A 181 4.17 16.20 1.21
CA GLY A 181 4.35 14.73 1.22
C GLY A 181 5.30 14.28 2.32
N ILE A 182 5.01 13.14 2.94
CA ILE A 182 5.92 12.53 3.93
C ILE A 182 7.22 12.10 3.27
N THR A 183 7.12 11.47 2.09
CA THR A 183 8.23 11.17 1.19
C THR A 183 8.01 11.84 -0.16
N SER A 184 9.09 12.12 -0.87
CA SER A 184 9.01 12.67 -2.23
C SER A 184 10.19 12.25 -3.09
N ASP A 185 10.02 12.24 -4.39
CA ASP A 185 11.10 12.05 -5.34
C ASP A 185 11.92 13.35 -5.50
N ALA A 186 13.17 13.31 -5.06
CA ALA A 186 14.13 14.41 -5.15
C ALA A 186 14.67 14.62 -6.57
N ALA A 187 14.53 13.65 -7.47
CA ALA A 187 14.97 13.79 -8.87
C ALA A 187 14.20 14.89 -9.62
N TYR A 188 13.00 15.22 -9.12
CA TYR A 188 12.16 16.29 -9.62
C TYR A 188 11.97 17.35 -8.52
N PRO A 189 12.72 18.47 -8.56
CA PRO A 189 12.59 19.55 -7.59
C PRO A 189 11.20 20.18 -7.57
N THR A 190 10.91 20.99 -6.54
CA THR A 190 9.63 21.72 -6.45
C THR A 190 9.38 22.57 -7.70
N GLY A 191 8.11 22.77 -8.05
CA GLY A 191 7.75 23.51 -9.27
C GLY A 191 7.75 22.66 -10.55
N THR A 192 8.31 21.45 -10.55
CA THR A 192 8.37 20.60 -11.76
C THR A 192 6.97 20.29 -12.31
N THR A 193 6.07 19.75 -11.48
CA THR A 193 4.71 19.41 -11.94
C THR A 193 3.83 20.64 -12.14
N GLN A 194 3.97 21.67 -11.30
CA GLN A 194 3.20 22.91 -11.38
C GLN A 194 3.48 23.65 -12.69
N ASN A 195 4.73 23.62 -13.15
CA ASN A 195 5.16 24.22 -14.42
C ASN A 195 5.06 23.25 -15.62
N LYS A 196 4.43 22.07 -15.45
CA LYS A 196 4.22 21.06 -16.50
C LYS A 196 5.51 20.57 -17.18
N VAL A 197 6.64 20.62 -16.46
CA VAL A 197 7.93 20.09 -16.93
C VAL A 197 7.88 18.58 -17.09
N VAL A 198 7.09 17.92 -16.23
CA VAL A 198 6.85 16.47 -16.27
C VAL A 198 5.38 16.17 -16.01
N LYS A 199 4.91 15.06 -16.56
CA LYS A 199 3.65 14.40 -16.20
C LYS A 199 3.96 12.98 -15.76
N PHE A 200 3.33 12.53 -14.69
CA PHE A 200 3.44 11.16 -14.22
C PHE A 200 2.12 10.41 -14.31
N TYR A 201 2.21 9.11 -14.58
CA TYR A 201 1.10 8.18 -14.73
C TYR A 201 1.46 6.87 -14.03
N GLY A 202 0.45 6.10 -13.63
CA GLY A 202 0.67 4.69 -13.31
C GLY A 202 0.90 3.88 -14.59
N ASP A 203 1.76 2.87 -14.52
CA ASP A 203 2.02 1.97 -15.64
C ASP A 203 1.01 0.82 -15.66
N GLU A 204 0.06 0.85 -16.60
CA GLU A 204 -0.95 -0.22 -16.77
C GLU A 204 -0.37 -1.54 -17.32
N ASP A 205 0.84 -1.51 -17.89
CA ASP A 205 1.52 -2.71 -18.38
C ASP A 205 2.25 -3.45 -17.24
N VAL A 206 2.42 -2.79 -16.10
CA VAL A 206 3.14 -3.30 -14.93
C VAL A 206 2.22 -3.50 -13.73
N LEU A 207 1.36 -2.52 -13.42
CA LEU A 207 0.42 -2.61 -12.30
C LEU A 207 -0.72 -3.58 -12.59
N PRO A 208 -1.29 -4.23 -11.57
CA PRO A 208 -2.51 -5.00 -11.74
C PRO A 208 -3.72 -4.07 -12.00
N GLU A 209 -4.87 -4.68 -12.28
CA GLU A 209 -6.12 -3.97 -12.54
C GLU A 209 -6.53 -3.00 -11.42
N ASP A 210 -7.34 -2.01 -11.80
CA ASP A 210 -7.92 -1.02 -10.88
C ASP A 210 -8.61 -1.69 -9.68
N GLY A 211 -8.45 -1.11 -8.49
CA GLY A 211 -9.00 -1.64 -7.25
C GLY A 211 -8.24 -2.85 -6.66
N LYS A 212 -7.22 -3.40 -7.34
CA LYS A 212 -6.41 -4.47 -6.76
C LYS A 212 -5.56 -3.96 -5.61
N VAL A 213 -5.52 -4.72 -4.52
CA VAL A 213 -4.63 -4.45 -3.37
C VAL A 213 -3.21 -4.90 -3.68
N VAL A 214 -2.26 -4.01 -3.46
CA VAL A 214 -0.81 -4.22 -3.54
C VAL A 214 -0.16 -3.92 -2.19
N THR A 215 1.02 -4.48 -1.95
CA THR A 215 1.88 -4.12 -0.81
C THR A 215 3.06 -3.32 -1.33
N VAL A 216 3.20 -2.09 -0.84
CA VAL A 216 4.39 -1.28 -1.05
C VAL A 216 5.32 -1.47 0.14
N THR A 217 6.55 -1.88 -0.12
CA THR A 217 7.57 -2.09 0.89
C THR A 217 8.64 -1.00 0.78
N PHE A 218 8.80 -0.21 1.84
CA PHE A 218 9.80 0.84 1.97
C PHE A 218 10.95 0.35 2.83
N ARG A 219 12.18 0.67 2.43
CA ARG A 219 13.41 0.32 3.16
C ARG A 219 14.34 1.51 3.22
N LEU A 220 15.01 1.68 4.36
CA LEU A 220 16.11 2.64 4.45
C LEU A 220 17.22 2.20 3.48
N ALA A 221 17.64 3.07 2.57
CA ALA A 221 18.77 2.78 1.69
C ALA A 221 20.06 2.71 2.53
N LYS A 222 20.95 1.78 2.16
CA LYS A 222 22.25 1.61 2.82
C LYS A 222 23.28 2.59 2.28
#